data_AF-C5I4C4-F1
#
_entry.id   AF-C5I4C4-F1
#
_cell.length_a   1.000
_cell.length_b   1.000
_cell.length_c   1.000
_cell.angle_alpha   90.00
_cell.angle_beta   90.00
_cell.angle_gamma   90.00
#
_symmetry.space_group_name_H-M   'P 1'
#
loop_
_entity.id
_entity.type
_entity.pdbx_description
1 polymer ?
#
loop_
_entity_poly.entity_id
_entity_poly.type
_entity_poly.pdbx_seq_one_letter_code
_entity_poly.pdbx_strand_id
1 'polypeptide(L)'
;VEEAEKKVTEARQKLDAERAKEVVLQAKIAELENEVHKLEQKLKEIDESDSEDYVKEGFRAPLQSELDAKQAKLSKLEELSDKIDELDAEIAKLEDQLKAAEENNNVEDYFKEGLEKTIAAKKAELEKTEADLKKAVNEPEKPAEEPSQPEKPAEEAPAPEQPTEPTQPEKPAEQPQPAPAPQPEKPAEETPAPKPEKPAEQPKAEKPADQQAEEDYARRSEE
;
A
#
# COMPACT_ATOMS: atom_id res chain seq x y z
N VAL A 1 12.77 -30.98 -29.92
CA VAL A 1 11.82 -30.02 -30.57
C VAL A 1 10.42 -30.25 -30.03
N GLU A 2 9.86 -31.46 -30.18
CA GLU A 2 8.52 -31.83 -29.68
C GLU A 2 8.32 -31.58 -28.15
N GLU A 3 9.32 -31.89 -27.31
CA GLU A 3 9.25 -31.61 -25.87
C GLU A 3 9.27 -30.11 -25.54
N ALA A 4 10.00 -29.31 -26.32
CA ALA A 4 10.05 -27.85 -26.16
C ALA A 4 8.75 -27.20 -26.63
N GLU A 5 8.17 -27.68 -27.74
CA GLU A 5 6.87 -27.22 -28.24
C GLU A 5 5.75 -27.53 -27.24
N LYS A 6 5.74 -28.73 -26.66
CA LYS A 6 4.79 -29.09 -25.60
C LYS A 6 4.91 -28.16 -24.38
N LYS A 7 6.14 -27.90 -23.91
CA LYS A 7 6.40 -26.99 -22.77
C LYS A 7 5.91 -25.56 -23.05
N VAL A 8 6.12 -25.04 -24.26
CA VAL A 8 5.63 -23.71 -24.67
C VAL A 8 4.10 -23.67 -24.68
N THR A 9 3.43 -24.71 -25.20
CA THR A 9 1.96 -24.76 -25.21
C THR A 9 1.36 -24.82 -23.80
N GLU A 10 1.99 -25.57 -22.88
CA GLU A 10 1.55 -25.68 -21.49
C GLU A 10 1.75 -24.35 -20.74
N ALA A 11 2.90 -23.69 -20.94
CA ALA A 11 3.17 -22.37 -20.37
C ALA A 11 2.15 -21.33 -20.84
N ARG A 12 1.81 -21.33 -22.14
CA ARG A 12 0.80 -20.42 -22.70
C ARG A 12 -0.59 -20.65 -22.08
N GLN A 13 -1.02 -21.90 -21.95
CA GLN A 13 -2.30 -22.22 -21.32
C GLN A 13 -2.36 -21.79 -19.85
N LYS A 14 -1.26 -21.94 -19.11
CA LYS A 14 -1.16 -21.49 -17.71
C LYS A 14 -1.31 -19.96 -17.61
N LEU A 15 -0.60 -19.23 -18.47
CA LEU A 15 -0.69 -17.77 -18.54
C LEU A 15 -2.11 -17.30 -18.90
N ASP A 16 -2.73 -17.92 -19.91
CA ASP A 16 -4.11 -17.60 -20.30
C ASP A 16 -5.10 -17.87 -19.15
N ALA A 17 -4.89 -18.96 -18.39
CA ALA A 17 -5.72 -19.28 -17.23
C ALA A 17 -5.50 -18.33 -16.04
N GLU A 18 -4.30 -17.79 -15.88
CA GLU A 18 -3.97 -16.79 -14.86
C GLU A 18 -4.62 -15.45 -15.19
N ARG A 19 -4.43 -14.95 -16.42
CA ARG A 19 -5.08 -13.73 -16.92
C ARG A 19 -6.60 -13.82 -16.84
N ALA A 20 -7.17 -14.99 -17.13
CA ALA A 20 -8.61 -15.19 -16.99
C ALA A 20 -9.10 -15.03 -15.53
N LYS A 21 -8.30 -15.45 -14.53
CA LYS A 21 -8.65 -15.27 -13.11
C LYS A 21 -8.59 -13.80 -12.71
N GLU A 22 -7.58 -13.07 -13.16
CA GLU A 22 -7.44 -11.63 -12.89
C GLU A 22 -8.62 -10.84 -13.45
N VAL A 23 -9.01 -11.11 -14.71
CA VAL A 23 -10.20 -10.49 -15.33
C VAL A 23 -11.47 -10.78 -14.54
N VAL A 24 -11.61 -12.00 -14.00
CA VAL A 24 -12.76 -12.36 -13.16
C VAL A 24 -12.75 -11.59 -11.83
N LEU A 25 -11.58 -11.34 -11.22
CA LEU A 25 -11.48 -10.54 -10.01
C LEU A 25 -11.86 -9.08 -10.26
N GLN A 26 -11.30 -8.48 -11.31
CA GLN A 26 -11.64 -7.10 -11.70
C GLN A 26 -13.14 -6.96 -12.00
N ALA A 27 -13.74 -7.93 -12.70
CA ALA A 27 -15.17 -7.90 -12.99
C ALA A 27 -16.03 -7.92 -11.71
N LYS A 28 -15.63 -8.68 -10.69
CA LYS A 28 -16.34 -8.73 -9.39
C LYS A 28 -16.17 -7.44 -8.58
N ILE A 29 -15.01 -6.80 -8.64
CA ILE A 29 -14.78 -5.49 -8.02
C ILE A 29 -15.69 -4.44 -8.69
N ALA A 30 -15.72 -4.40 -10.03
CA ALA A 30 -16.57 -3.50 -10.79
C ALA A 30 -18.08 -3.75 -10.55
N GLU A 31 -18.49 -5.01 -10.36
CA GLU A 31 -19.87 -5.34 -9.97
C GLU A 31 -20.20 -4.76 -8.58
N LEU A 32 -19.30 -4.90 -7.61
CA LEU A 32 -19.46 -4.33 -6.26
C LEU A 32 -19.56 -2.80 -6.28
N GLU A 33 -18.70 -2.12 -7.05
CA GLU A 33 -18.78 -0.66 -7.26
C GLU A 33 -20.14 -0.23 -7.84
N ASN A 34 -20.66 -1.02 -8.79
CA ASN A 34 -21.96 -0.76 -9.39
C ASN A 34 -23.11 -0.93 -8.37
N GLU A 35 -23.02 -1.93 -7.49
CA GLU A 35 -23.99 -2.14 -6.42
C GLU A 35 -23.98 -1.01 -5.39
N VAL A 36 -22.79 -0.56 -4.97
CA VAL A 36 -22.61 0.64 -4.12
C VAL A 36 -23.31 1.83 -4.76
N HIS A 37 -23.04 2.11 -6.03
CA HIS A 37 -23.64 3.25 -6.73
C HIS A 37 -25.17 3.16 -6.82
N LYS A 38 -25.72 1.95 -7.05
CA LYS A 38 -27.17 1.73 -7.05
C LYS A 38 -27.80 1.96 -5.68
N LEU A 39 -27.14 1.55 -4.60
CA LEU A 39 -27.63 1.78 -3.24
C LEU A 39 -27.60 3.26 -2.87
N GLU A 40 -26.53 3.98 -3.22
CA GLU A 40 -26.43 5.42 -3.06
C GLU A 40 -27.58 6.15 -3.78
N GLN A 41 -27.88 5.75 -5.03
CA GLN A 41 -29.01 6.31 -5.77
C GLN A 41 -30.36 6.04 -5.09
N LYS A 42 -30.61 4.80 -4.65
CA LYS A 42 -31.87 4.46 -3.94
C LYS A 42 -32.02 5.24 -2.64
N LEU A 43 -30.95 5.39 -1.86
CA LEU A 43 -30.97 6.17 -0.62
C LEU A 43 -31.24 7.65 -0.90
N LYS A 44 -30.63 8.20 -1.95
CA LYS A 44 -30.90 9.56 -2.41
C LYS A 44 -32.34 9.74 -2.87
N GLU A 45 -32.90 8.80 -3.62
CA GLU A 45 -34.32 8.84 -4.03
C GLU A 45 -35.27 8.79 -2.83
N ILE A 46 -34.92 8.05 -1.77
CA ILE A 46 -35.69 8.04 -0.52
C ILE A 46 -35.58 9.42 0.17
N ASP A 47 -34.39 9.99 0.27
CA ASP A 47 -34.15 11.29 0.90
C ASP A 47 -34.83 12.47 0.16
N GLU A 48 -34.92 12.40 -1.18
CA GLU A 48 -35.56 13.42 -2.01
C GLU A 48 -37.08 13.22 -2.18
N SER A 49 -37.62 12.05 -1.79
CA SER A 49 -39.05 11.77 -1.87
C SER A 49 -39.77 12.50 -0.74
N ASP A 50 -40.44 13.62 -1.07
CA ASP A 50 -41.36 14.41 -0.22
C ASP A 50 -42.57 13.61 0.34
N SER A 51 -42.55 12.29 0.20
CA SER A 51 -43.63 11.40 0.56
C SER A 51 -43.59 11.09 2.06
N GLU A 52 -44.69 11.38 2.74
CA GLU A 52 -45.11 10.83 4.05
C GLU A 52 -45.27 9.27 4.01
N ASP A 53 -44.54 8.60 3.12
CA ASP A 53 -44.55 7.17 2.86
C ASP A 53 -43.58 6.50 3.84
N TYR A 54 -44.02 6.42 5.10
CA TYR A 54 -43.33 5.74 6.21
C TYR A 54 -42.84 4.33 5.85
N VAL A 55 -43.38 3.71 4.80
CA VAL A 55 -42.93 2.42 4.27
C VAL A 55 -41.53 2.54 3.66
N LYS A 56 -41.23 3.60 2.90
CA LYS A 56 -39.89 3.83 2.31
C LYS A 56 -38.84 4.20 3.35
N GLU A 57 -39.22 5.00 4.34
CA GLU A 57 -38.33 5.36 5.45
C GLU A 57 -37.89 4.11 6.24
N GLY A 58 -38.78 3.12 6.38
CA GLY A 58 -38.46 1.82 6.98
C GLY A 58 -37.38 1.02 6.24
N PHE A 59 -37.14 1.29 4.95
CA PHE A 59 -36.07 0.67 4.16
C PHE A 59 -34.77 1.45 4.16
N ARG A 60 -34.74 2.68 4.68
CA ARG A 60 -33.54 3.52 4.68
C ARG A 60 -32.42 2.92 5.52
N ALA A 61 -32.71 2.53 6.75
CA ALA A 61 -31.74 1.92 7.66
C ALA A 61 -31.12 0.61 7.11
N PRO A 62 -31.89 -0.38 6.61
CA PRO A 62 -31.29 -1.59 6.04
C PRO A 62 -30.50 -1.31 4.76
N LEU A 63 -30.94 -0.41 3.88
CA LEU A 63 -30.18 -0.03 2.68
C LEU A 63 -28.87 0.70 3.03
N GLN A 64 -28.87 1.54 4.06
CA GLN A 64 -27.66 2.19 4.55
C GLN A 64 -26.68 1.16 5.14
N SER A 65 -27.17 0.22 5.95
CA SER A 65 -26.32 -0.85 6.50
C SER A 65 -25.71 -1.73 5.40
N GLU A 66 -26.45 -1.99 4.31
CA GLU A 66 -25.93 -2.71 3.15
C GLU A 66 -24.88 -1.89 2.40
N LEU A 67 -25.13 -0.59 2.21
CA LEU A 67 -24.18 0.33 1.59
C LEU A 67 -22.87 0.39 2.38
N ASP A 68 -22.94 0.57 3.70
CA ASP A 68 -21.77 0.66 4.58
C ASP A 68 -20.94 -0.63 4.51
N ALA A 69 -21.60 -1.80 4.51
CA ALA A 69 -20.93 -3.10 4.39
C ALA A 69 -20.22 -3.26 3.04
N LYS A 70 -20.87 -2.85 1.94
CA LYS A 70 -20.30 -2.90 0.59
C LYS A 70 -19.15 -1.92 0.40
N GLN A 71 -19.28 -0.69 0.93
CA GLN A 71 -18.21 0.31 0.92
C GLN A 71 -17.01 -0.18 1.74
N ALA A 72 -17.21 -0.74 2.92
CA ALA A 72 -16.13 -1.31 3.72
C ALA A 72 -15.41 -2.46 3.00
N LYS A 73 -16.16 -3.33 2.31
CA LYS A 73 -15.59 -4.37 1.46
C LYS A 73 -14.79 -3.77 0.31
N LEU A 74 -15.33 -2.78 -0.39
CA LEU A 74 -14.67 -2.12 -1.51
C LEU A 74 -13.37 -1.43 -1.09
N SER A 75 -13.37 -0.68 0.02
CA SER A 75 -12.16 -0.04 0.56
C SER A 75 -11.07 -1.06 0.90
N LYS A 76 -11.43 -2.22 1.44
CA LYS A 76 -10.47 -3.30 1.70
C LYS A 76 -9.89 -3.89 0.40
N LEU A 77 -10.69 -4.00 -0.66
CA LEU A 77 -10.22 -4.48 -1.95
C LEU A 77 -9.29 -3.47 -2.62
N GLU A 78 -9.61 -2.19 -2.53
CA GLU A 78 -8.77 -1.08 -2.99
C GLU A 78 -7.41 -1.07 -2.27
N GLU A 79 -7.39 -1.15 -0.93
CA GLU A 79 -6.16 -1.21 -0.14
C GLU A 79 -5.24 -2.38 -0.54
N LEU A 80 -5.83 -3.57 -0.76
CA LEU A 80 -5.08 -4.74 -1.21
C LEU A 80 -4.55 -4.59 -2.64
N SER A 81 -5.33 -3.95 -3.52
CA SER A 81 -4.91 -3.65 -4.91
C SER A 81 -3.75 -2.66 -4.93
N ASP A 82 -3.85 -1.56 -4.17
CA ASP A 82 -2.79 -0.56 -4.04
C ASP A 82 -1.50 -1.19 -3.49
N LYS A 83 -1.64 -2.14 -2.54
CA LYS A 83 -0.50 -2.84 -1.97
C LYS A 83 0.20 -3.76 -2.98
N ILE A 84 -0.56 -4.41 -3.86
CA ILE A 84 -0.03 -5.21 -4.97
C ILE A 84 0.77 -4.30 -5.91
N ASP A 85 0.21 -3.16 -6.33
CA ASP A 85 0.89 -2.21 -7.21
C ASP A 85 2.20 -1.66 -6.58
N GLU A 86 2.19 -1.38 -5.28
CA GLU A 86 3.39 -0.96 -4.54
C GLU A 86 4.48 -2.05 -4.54
N LEU A 87 4.09 -3.31 -4.25
CA LEU A 87 5.01 -4.44 -4.20
C LEU A 87 5.59 -4.75 -5.58
N ASP A 88 4.80 -4.72 -6.64
CA ASP A 88 5.27 -4.90 -8.01
C ASP A 88 6.27 -3.82 -8.40
N ALA A 89 6.01 -2.56 -8.05
CA ALA A 89 6.93 -1.46 -8.31
C ALA A 89 8.25 -1.59 -7.51
N GLU A 90 8.19 -2.09 -6.27
CA GLU A 90 9.39 -2.35 -5.45
C GLU A 90 10.21 -3.51 -6.01
N ILE A 91 9.55 -4.62 -6.40
CA ILE A 91 10.19 -5.77 -7.04
C ILE A 91 10.87 -5.34 -8.33
N ALA A 92 10.20 -4.59 -9.20
CA ALA A 92 10.79 -4.11 -10.46
C ALA A 92 12.06 -3.28 -10.23
N LYS A 93 12.05 -2.37 -9.24
CA LYS A 93 13.24 -1.58 -8.87
C LYS A 93 14.38 -2.45 -8.36
N LEU A 94 14.09 -3.46 -7.53
CA LEU A 94 15.09 -4.39 -7.01
C LEU A 94 15.66 -5.29 -8.12
N GLU A 95 14.83 -5.73 -9.07
CA GLU A 95 15.27 -6.50 -10.24
C GLU A 95 16.17 -5.66 -11.15
N ASP A 96 15.86 -4.39 -11.37
CA ASP A 96 16.73 -3.45 -12.10
C ASP A 96 18.07 -3.24 -11.37
N GLN A 97 18.06 -3.14 -10.04
CA GLN A 97 19.28 -3.07 -9.22
C GLN A 97 20.12 -4.34 -9.31
N LEU A 98 19.47 -5.51 -9.24
CA LEU A 98 20.15 -6.80 -9.37
C LEU A 98 20.81 -6.91 -10.74
N LYS A 99 20.10 -6.56 -11.81
CA LYS A 99 20.64 -6.55 -13.17
C LYS A 99 21.83 -5.59 -13.31
N ALA A 100 21.74 -4.38 -12.76
CA ALA A 100 22.85 -3.43 -12.76
C ALA A 100 24.06 -3.94 -11.96
N ALA A 101 23.82 -4.66 -10.86
CA ALA A 101 24.87 -5.32 -10.08
C ALA A 101 25.50 -6.50 -10.83
N GLU A 102 24.72 -7.30 -11.55
CA GLU A 102 25.20 -8.41 -12.39
C GLU A 102 26.10 -7.91 -13.53
N GLU A 103 25.73 -6.79 -14.17
CA GLU A 103 26.52 -6.15 -15.23
C GLU A 103 27.82 -5.51 -14.69
N ASN A 104 27.89 -5.24 -13.38
CA ASN A 104 29.05 -4.66 -12.72
C ASN A 104 29.91 -5.72 -12.02
N ASN A 105 31.09 -6.01 -12.59
CA ASN A 105 32.05 -6.98 -12.04
C ASN A 105 32.67 -6.56 -10.69
N ASN A 106 32.46 -5.32 -10.25
CA ASN A 106 33.00 -4.82 -8.98
C ASN A 106 32.00 -4.95 -7.81
N VAL A 107 30.78 -5.43 -8.06
CA VAL A 107 29.80 -5.67 -7.00
C VAL A 107 30.00 -7.06 -6.43
N GLU A 108 30.18 -7.14 -5.12
CA GLU A 108 30.42 -8.39 -4.42
C GLU A 108 29.19 -9.32 -4.46
N ASP A 109 29.46 -10.63 -4.55
CA ASP A 109 28.42 -11.66 -4.66
C ASP A 109 27.43 -11.63 -3.49
N TYR A 110 27.88 -11.28 -2.27
CA TYR A 110 26.98 -11.19 -1.11
C TYR A 110 25.93 -10.09 -1.28
N PHE A 111 26.22 -9.03 -2.03
CA PHE A 111 25.26 -7.95 -2.31
C PHE A 111 24.19 -8.44 -3.29
N LYS A 112 24.61 -9.16 -4.34
CA LYS A 112 23.70 -9.80 -5.30
C LYS A 112 22.80 -10.82 -4.62
N GLU A 113 23.38 -11.69 -3.79
CA GLU A 113 22.61 -12.66 -2.98
C GLU A 113 21.63 -11.96 -2.03
N GLY A 114 22.01 -10.80 -1.46
CA GLY A 114 21.13 -9.98 -0.64
C GLY A 114 19.93 -9.42 -1.41
N LEU A 115 20.16 -8.91 -2.63
CA LEU A 115 19.10 -8.45 -3.52
C LEU A 115 18.17 -9.60 -3.94
N GLU A 116 18.73 -10.75 -4.33
CA GLU A 116 17.97 -11.94 -4.69
C GLU A 116 17.05 -12.41 -3.54
N LYS A 117 17.57 -12.46 -2.30
CA LYS A 117 16.77 -12.79 -1.11
C LYS A 117 15.66 -11.77 -0.87
N THR A 118 15.95 -10.48 -1.06
CA THR A 118 14.96 -9.41 -0.88
C THR A 118 13.85 -9.49 -1.92
N ILE A 119 14.21 -9.71 -3.19
CA ILE A 119 13.25 -9.92 -4.29
C ILE A 119 12.38 -11.16 -3.99
N ALA A 120 12.99 -12.27 -3.55
CA ALA A 120 12.25 -13.48 -3.21
C ALA A 120 11.27 -13.26 -2.05
N ALA A 121 11.66 -12.53 -1.01
CA ALA A 121 10.78 -12.18 0.10
C ALA A 121 9.61 -11.31 -0.35
N LYS A 122 9.88 -10.29 -1.19
CA LYS A 122 8.84 -9.40 -1.73
C LYS A 122 7.87 -10.12 -2.66
N LYS A 123 8.35 -11.04 -3.51
CA LYS A 123 7.49 -11.91 -4.33
C LYS A 123 6.58 -12.81 -3.49
N ALA A 124 7.08 -13.33 -2.36
CA ALA A 124 6.24 -14.08 -1.45
C ALA A 124 5.18 -13.21 -0.75
N GLU A 125 5.51 -11.94 -0.44
CA GLU A 125 4.55 -10.95 0.08
C GLU A 125 3.48 -10.60 -0.95
N LEU A 126 3.88 -10.43 -2.22
CA LEU A 126 2.99 -10.19 -3.36
C LEU A 126 2.00 -11.36 -3.53
N GLU A 127 2.50 -12.61 -3.62
CA GLU A 127 1.66 -13.80 -3.78
C GLU A 127 0.63 -13.94 -2.64
N LYS A 128 1.05 -13.62 -1.40
CA LYS A 128 0.14 -13.61 -0.26
C LYS A 128 -0.93 -12.52 -0.38
N THR A 129 -0.55 -11.31 -0.79
CA THR A 129 -1.48 -10.18 -0.96
C THR A 129 -2.48 -10.45 -2.09
N GLU A 130 -2.04 -11.03 -3.21
CA GLU A 130 -2.93 -11.48 -4.29
C GLU A 130 -3.91 -12.58 -3.83
N ALA A 131 -3.44 -13.53 -3.02
CA ALA A 131 -4.30 -14.55 -2.44
C ALA A 131 -5.34 -13.96 -1.48
N ASP A 132 -4.94 -12.98 -0.67
CA ASP A 132 -5.82 -12.24 0.23
C ASP A 132 -6.85 -11.41 -0.54
N LEU A 133 -6.46 -10.72 -1.63
CA LEU A 133 -7.38 -10.02 -2.54
C LEU A 133 -8.40 -10.99 -3.12
N LYS A 134 -7.94 -12.12 -3.67
CA LYS A 134 -8.80 -13.16 -4.22
C LYS A 134 -9.77 -13.70 -3.17
N LYS A 135 -9.31 -13.90 -1.94
CA LYS A 135 -10.18 -14.34 -0.84
C LYS A 135 -11.22 -13.28 -0.51
N ALA A 136 -10.82 -12.02 -0.34
CA ALA A 136 -11.69 -10.91 0.01
C ALA A 136 -12.78 -10.68 -1.05
N VAL A 137 -12.45 -10.78 -2.34
CA VAL A 137 -13.44 -10.68 -3.43
C VAL A 137 -14.51 -11.78 -3.31
N ASN A 138 -14.09 -13.01 -3.00
CA ASN A 138 -14.99 -14.17 -2.91
C ASN A 138 -15.67 -14.33 -1.55
N GLU A 139 -15.28 -13.55 -0.53
CA GLU A 139 -15.87 -13.62 0.80
C GLU A 139 -17.30 -13.06 0.75
N PRO A 140 -18.31 -13.82 1.22
CA PRO A 140 -19.66 -13.32 1.30
C PRO A 140 -19.70 -12.13 2.26
N GLU A 141 -20.54 -11.16 1.92
CA GLU A 141 -20.79 -10.00 2.78
C GLU A 141 -21.43 -10.52 4.07
N LYS A 142 -20.62 -10.59 5.14
CA LYS A 142 -21.18 -10.76 6.46
C LYS A 142 -21.92 -9.46 6.79
N PRO A 143 -23.18 -9.54 7.27
CA PRO A 143 -23.80 -8.39 7.92
C PRO A 143 -22.82 -7.89 8.97
N ALA A 144 -22.53 -6.59 8.96
CA ALA A 144 -21.54 -5.97 9.83
C ALA A 144 -21.72 -6.44 11.29
N GLU A 145 -20.88 -7.38 11.72
CA GLU A 145 -20.54 -7.47 13.13
C GLU A 145 -19.60 -6.29 13.39
N GLU A 146 -20.03 -5.49 14.35
CA GLU A 146 -19.36 -4.39 15.05
C GLU A 146 -17.85 -4.26 14.79
N PRO A 147 -17.33 -3.03 14.58
CA PRO A 147 -15.91 -2.80 14.35
C PRO A 147 -15.08 -3.46 15.45
N SER A 148 -14.30 -4.47 15.06
CA SER A 148 -13.25 -5.02 15.92
C SER A 148 -12.30 -3.89 16.25
N GLN A 149 -12.45 -3.35 17.46
CA GLN A 149 -11.47 -2.45 18.04
C GLN A 149 -10.10 -3.14 18.01
N PRO A 150 -9.01 -2.37 17.88
CA PRO A 150 -7.67 -2.92 18.02
C PRO A 150 -7.57 -3.61 19.39
N GLU A 151 -7.09 -4.86 19.41
CA GLU A 151 -6.79 -5.61 20.63
C GLU A 151 -5.90 -4.75 21.55
N LYS A 152 -6.52 -4.10 22.53
CA LYS A 152 -5.83 -3.59 23.70
C LYS A 152 -5.56 -4.81 24.60
N PRO A 153 -4.31 -5.05 25.03
CA PRO A 153 -4.03 -6.05 26.06
C PRO A 153 -4.70 -5.60 27.36
N ALA A 154 -5.75 -6.29 27.79
CA ALA A 154 -6.37 -6.06 29.09
C ALA A 154 -5.51 -6.67 30.20
N GLU A 155 -4.92 -5.76 30.98
CA GLU A 155 -4.29 -5.94 32.29
C GLU A 155 -5.31 -6.41 33.35
N GLU A 156 -4.88 -7.35 34.22
CA GLU A 156 -5.29 -7.70 35.62
C GLU A 156 -6.80 -7.70 36.01
N ALA A 157 -7.38 -8.69 36.71
CA ALA A 157 -7.11 -9.31 38.03
C ALA A 157 -8.30 -10.29 38.37
N PRO A 158 -8.49 -10.90 39.56
CA PRO A 158 -7.60 -11.27 40.67
C PRO A 158 -7.63 -12.80 41.00
N ALA A 159 -6.80 -13.21 41.97
CA ALA A 159 -6.66 -14.57 42.53
C ALA A 159 -7.94 -15.20 43.09
N PRO A 160 -7.92 -16.54 43.32
CA PRO A 160 -8.06 -16.97 44.71
C PRO A 160 -7.16 -18.15 45.14
N GLU A 161 -6.65 -17.99 46.37
CA GLU A 161 -6.41 -18.98 47.44
C GLU A 161 -5.61 -20.28 47.17
N GLN A 162 -4.40 -20.26 47.75
CA GLN A 162 -3.56 -21.38 48.22
C GLN A 162 -4.29 -22.27 49.27
N PRO A 163 -3.85 -23.54 49.55
CA PRO A 163 -2.62 -23.74 50.35
C PRO A 163 -1.80 -25.04 50.19
N THR A 164 -0.56 -24.98 50.73
CA THR A 164 0.41 -26.04 51.13
C THR A 164 1.18 -26.73 49.98
N GLU A 165 2.51 -26.95 49.98
CA GLU A 165 3.56 -27.17 51.00
C GLU A 165 4.94 -26.72 50.44
N PRO A 166 6.01 -26.61 51.25
CA PRO A 166 7.29 -26.01 50.86
C PRO A 166 8.35 -27.06 50.45
N THR A 167 8.91 -26.94 49.25
CA THR A 167 10.16 -27.62 48.90
C THR A 167 11.11 -26.70 48.14
N GLN A 168 12.25 -26.47 48.79
CA GLN A 168 13.56 -25.95 48.39
C GLN A 168 13.82 -25.45 46.94
N PRO A 169 14.65 -24.39 46.79
CA PRO A 169 15.04 -23.85 45.50
C PRO A 169 16.16 -24.67 44.85
N GLU A 170 15.83 -25.48 43.84
CA GLU A 170 16.82 -25.91 42.83
C GLU A 170 16.90 -24.86 41.72
N LYS A 171 18.12 -24.40 41.50
CA LYS A 171 18.55 -23.38 40.55
C LYS A 171 18.37 -23.89 39.11
N PRO A 172 17.56 -23.24 38.25
CA PRO A 172 17.57 -23.54 36.82
C PRO A 172 18.80 -22.92 36.15
N ALA A 173 19.41 -23.70 35.27
CA ALA A 173 20.56 -23.37 34.45
C ALA A 173 20.36 -22.09 33.62
N GLU A 174 21.46 -21.36 33.43
CA GLU A 174 21.58 -20.24 32.50
C GLU A 174 21.08 -20.65 31.10
N GLN A 175 19.95 -20.08 30.69
CA GLN A 175 19.67 -19.90 29.26
C GLN A 175 20.72 -18.94 28.70
N PRO A 176 21.24 -19.17 27.48
CA PRO A 176 22.13 -18.20 26.83
C PRO A 176 21.35 -16.89 26.66
N GLN A 177 21.95 -15.78 27.10
CA GLN A 177 21.42 -14.45 26.85
C GLN A 177 21.22 -14.26 25.34
N PRO A 178 20.10 -13.65 24.91
CA PRO A 178 19.98 -13.19 23.53
C PRO A 178 21.09 -12.17 23.25
N ALA A 179 21.69 -12.26 22.06
CA ALA A 179 22.69 -11.29 21.60
C ALA A 179 22.12 -9.86 21.73
N PRO A 180 22.90 -8.90 22.24
CA PRO A 180 22.46 -7.52 22.32
C PRO A 180 22.10 -7.02 20.93
N ALA A 181 20.88 -6.47 20.80
CA ALA A 181 20.47 -5.70 19.64
C ALA A 181 21.51 -4.59 19.38
N PRO A 182 21.83 -4.27 18.12
CA PRO A 182 22.69 -3.14 17.80
C PRO A 182 22.09 -1.88 18.43
N GLN A 183 22.89 -1.23 19.29
CA GLN A 183 22.52 0.07 19.84
C GLN A 183 22.36 1.07 18.69
N PRO A 184 21.42 2.03 18.78
CA PRO A 184 21.41 3.16 17.89
C PRO A 184 22.78 3.84 17.96
N GLU A 185 23.49 3.88 16.85
CA GLU A 185 24.68 4.71 16.72
C GLU A 185 24.28 6.15 17.06
N LYS A 186 25.02 6.74 17.98
CA LYS A 186 24.96 8.18 18.23
C LYS A 186 25.15 8.90 16.89
N PRO A 187 24.41 9.99 16.62
CA PRO A 187 24.72 10.84 15.48
C PRO A 187 26.18 11.24 15.56
N ALA A 188 26.94 10.96 14.49
CA ALA A 188 28.25 11.52 14.30
C ALA A 188 28.13 13.05 14.45
N GLU A 189 28.97 13.61 15.30
CA GLU A 189 29.12 15.04 15.49
C GLU A 189 29.48 15.64 14.12
N GLU A 190 28.50 16.25 13.46
CA GLU A 190 28.73 17.00 12.23
C GLU A 190 29.68 18.14 12.54
N THR A 191 30.85 18.11 11.90
CA THR A 191 31.70 19.28 11.73
C THR A 191 30.85 20.45 11.25
N PRO A 192 30.97 21.66 11.85
CA PRO A 192 30.21 22.81 11.38
C PRO A 192 30.53 23.09 9.91
N ALA A 193 29.49 23.05 9.08
CA ALA A 193 29.56 23.38 7.67
C ALA A 193 30.21 24.77 7.46
N PRO A 194 31.07 24.94 6.45
CA PRO A 194 31.62 26.24 6.11
C PRO A 194 30.49 27.21 5.73
N LYS A 195 30.60 28.42 6.28
CA LYS A 195 29.74 29.58 6.04
C LYS A 195 29.40 29.73 4.55
N PRO A 196 28.13 30.03 4.18
CA PRO A 196 27.78 30.29 2.79
C PRO A 196 28.57 31.49 2.27
N GLU A 197 29.40 31.24 1.26
CA GLU A 197 29.98 32.29 0.43
C GLU A 197 28.86 32.95 -0.37
N LYS A 198 28.92 34.28 -0.52
CA LYS A 198 27.90 35.07 -1.22
C LYS A 198 27.56 34.44 -2.59
N PRO A 199 26.30 34.45 -3.02
CA PRO A 199 25.97 34.08 -4.38
C PRO A 199 26.72 35.00 -5.35
N ALA A 200 27.32 34.41 -6.38
CA ALA A 200 27.83 35.14 -7.53
C ALA A 200 26.74 36.07 -8.08
N GLU A 201 27.13 37.31 -8.42
CA GLU A 201 26.26 38.27 -9.09
C GLU A 201 25.62 37.63 -10.32
N GLN A 202 24.29 37.56 -10.32
CA GLN A 202 23.52 37.22 -11.51
C GLN A 202 23.84 38.23 -12.62
N PRO A 203 24.03 37.80 -13.88
CA PRO A 203 24.06 38.74 -14.98
C PRO A 203 22.71 39.49 -15.03
N LYS A 204 22.79 40.82 -15.04
CA LYS A 204 21.63 41.71 -15.22
C LYS A 204 20.77 41.23 -16.38
N ALA A 205 19.47 41.12 -16.14
CA ALA A 205 18.49 40.97 -17.20
C ALA A 205 18.67 42.10 -18.23
N GLU A 206 19.07 41.72 -19.44
CA GLU A 206 18.98 42.58 -20.61
C GLU A 206 17.49 42.84 -20.84
N LYS A 207 17.11 44.12 -20.98
CA LYS A 207 15.73 44.47 -21.35
C LYS A 207 15.40 43.78 -22.68
N PRO A 208 14.21 43.19 -22.87
CA PRO A 208 13.77 42.81 -24.20
C PRO A 208 13.74 44.06 -25.07
N ALA A 209 14.35 43.99 -26.26
CA ALA A 209 14.47 45.10 -27.21
C ALA A 209 13.10 45.75 -27.58
N ASP A 210 11.99 45.04 -27.36
CA ASP A 210 10.63 45.52 -27.62
C ASP A 210 10.20 46.70 -26.73
N GLN A 211 10.67 46.81 -25.49
CA GLN A 211 10.29 47.94 -24.62
C GLN A 211 10.96 49.27 -25.00
N GLN A 212 12.07 49.22 -25.75
CA GLN A 212 12.74 50.43 -26.22
C GLN A 212 12.07 51.01 -27.48
N ALA A 213 11.44 50.17 -28.29
CA ALA A 213 10.71 50.59 -29.49
C ALA A 213 9.38 51.28 -29.15
N GLU A 214 8.71 50.89 -28.07
CA GLU A 214 7.46 51.52 -27.63
C GLU A 214 7.67 52.92 -27.02
N GLU A 215 8.77 53.14 -26.28
CA GLU A 215 9.10 54.47 -25.74
C GLU A 215 9.54 55.47 -26.83
N ASP A 216 10.15 55.00 -27.93
CA ASP A 216 10.53 55.87 -29.04
C ASP A 216 9.32 56.30 -29.89
N TYR A 217 8.28 55.47 -30.01
CA TYR A 217 7.04 55.85 -30.70
C TYR A 217 6.26 56.95 -29.95
N ALA A 218 6.27 56.90 -28.61
CA ALA A 218 5.65 57.93 -27.78
C ALA A 218 6.36 59.29 -27.88
N ARG A 219 7.70 59.31 -28.06
CA ARG A 219 8.48 60.56 -28.12
C ARG A 219 8.45 61.23 -29.51
N ARG A 220 8.13 60.50 -30.57
CA ARG A 220 8.06 61.04 -31.95
C ARG A 220 6.70 61.63 -32.37
N SER A 221 5.71 61.57 -31.48
CA SER A 221 4.36 62.08 -31.74
C SER A 221 4.14 63.48 -31.15
N GLU A 222 5.16 64.08 -30.53
CA GLU A 222 5.13 65.41 -29.92
C GLU A 222 6.05 66.45 -30.62
N GLU A 223 6.59 66.14 -31.81
CA GLU A 223 7.30 67.12 -32.66
C GLU A 223 6.60 67.34 -34.01
#